data_AF-A0A323UPM7-F1
#
_entry.id   AF-A0A323UPM7-F1
#
_cell.length_a   1.000
_cell.length_b   1.000
_cell.length_c   1.000
_cell.angle_alpha   90.00
_cell.angle_beta   90.00
_cell.angle_gamma   90.00
#
_symmetry.space_group_name_H-M   'P 1'
#
loop_
_entity.id
_entity.type
_entity.pdbx_description
1 polymer ?
#
loop_
_entity_poly.entity_id
_entity_poly.type
_entity_poly.pdbx_seq_one_letter_code
_entity_poly.pdbx_strand_id
1 'polypeptide(L)'
;VTINVPGMRSASYYLITTLTDSTRYSAAELADLYRQRWDVELFFRDIKTTIGMDVLRCRTPDLVRKEILMHFIAYNVVRRLIVDAAASVECAPRRISFKASIQALRQWEPQLHQRATDASERRRLLGSLRAAIGARQVTARPGRREPRCLKRRPKPFALLTAHRHQMVETPHRSRYRAKQP
;
A
#
# COMPACT_ATOMS: atom_id res chain seq x y z
N VAL A 1 -12.09 -2.42 -25.02
CA VAL A 1 -11.15 -3.45 -24.49
C VAL A 1 -11.96 -4.62 -23.97
N THR A 2 -11.66 -5.83 -24.44
CA THR A 2 -12.31 -7.07 -23.96
C THR A 2 -11.39 -7.77 -22.96
N ILE A 3 -11.93 -8.17 -21.82
CA ILE A 3 -11.19 -8.82 -20.73
C ILE A 3 -11.49 -10.32 -20.76
N ASN A 4 -10.51 -11.12 -21.16
CA ASN A 4 -10.63 -12.58 -21.22
C ASN A 4 -10.02 -13.27 -19.98
N VAL A 5 -9.77 -12.53 -18.89
CA VAL A 5 -9.13 -13.05 -17.68
C VAL A 5 -10.21 -13.50 -16.68
N PRO A 6 -10.25 -14.80 -16.29
CA PRO A 6 -11.18 -15.30 -15.29
C PRO A 6 -11.04 -14.55 -13.95
N GLY A 7 -12.16 -14.26 -13.29
CA GLY A 7 -12.19 -13.61 -11.97
C GLY A 7 -12.27 -12.08 -12.00
N MET A 8 -12.24 -11.46 -13.17
CA MET A 8 -12.56 -10.04 -13.35
C MET A 8 -14.07 -9.84 -13.42
N ARG A 9 -14.59 -8.81 -12.73
CA ARG A 9 -16.05 -8.53 -12.70
C ARG A 9 -16.59 -8.05 -14.04
N SER A 10 -15.80 -7.31 -14.81
CA SER A 10 -16.21 -6.74 -16.10
C SER A 10 -15.66 -7.56 -17.26
N ALA A 11 -16.51 -7.85 -18.25
CA ALA A 11 -16.11 -8.55 -19.49
C ALA A 11 -15.53 -7.61 -20.55
N SER A 12 -15.89 -6.33 -20.52
CA SER A 12 -15.36 -5.31 -21.42
C SER A 12 -15.48 -3.91 -20.81
N TYR A 13 -14.72 -2.96 -21.35
CA TYR A 13 -14.83 -1.53 -21.04
C TYR A 13 -14.40 -0.67 -22.23
N TYR A 14 -14.94 0.55 -22.31
CA TYR A 14 -14.50 1.59 -23.24
C TYR A 14 -13.46 2.48 -22.56
N LEU A 15 -12.40 2.81 -23.29
CA LEU A 15 -11.37 3.75 -22.84
C LEU A 15 -11.46 4.99 -23.73
N ILE A 16 -11.71 6.13 -23.11
CA ILE A 16 -11.72 7.44 -23.78
C ILE A 16 -10.42 8.13 -23.36
N THR A 17 -9.67 8.64 -24.33
CA THR A 17 -8.36 9.26 -24.11
C THR A 17 -8.21 10.50 -24.97
N THR A 18 -7.39 11.45 -24.52
CA THR A 18 -6.99 12.63 -25.29
C THR A 18 -5.79 12.36 -26.21
N LEU A 19 -5.24 11.16 -26.18
CA LEU A 19 -4.15 10.72 -27.07
C LEU A 19 -4.73 10.31 -28.42
N THR A 20 -4.46 11.09 -29.47
CA THR A 20 -5.10 10.96 -30.79
C THR A 20 -4.29 10.17 -31.80
N ASP A 21 -2.99 9.99 -31.59
CA ASP A 21 -2.10 9.27 -32.49
C ASP A 21 -2.14 7.76 -32.23
N SER A 22 -2.90 7.03 -33.05
CA SER A 22 -3.04 5.57 -32.93
C SER A 22 -1.80 4.78 -33.33
N THR A 23 -0.85 5.38 -34.06
CA THR A 23 0.40 4.71 -34.43
C THR A 23 1.40 4.75 -33.29
N ARG A 24 1.42 5.87 -32.55
CA ARG A 24 2.28 6.06 -31.37
C ARG A 24 1.70 5.46 -30.09
N TYR A 25 0.37 5.44 -29.96
CA TYR A 25 -0.33 4.95 -28.77
C TYR A 25 -1.29 3.83 -29.17
N SER A 26 -0.78 2.59 -29.19
CA SER A 26 -1.63 1.48 -29.57
C SER A 26 -2.76 1.26 -28.55
N ALA A 27 -3.90 0.76 -29.03
CA ALA A 27 -5.03 0.44 -28.15
C ALA A 27 -4.66 -0.59 -27.07
N ALA A 28 -3.74 -1.51 -27.37
CA ALA A 28 -3.25 -2.53 -26.44
C ALA A 28 -2.42 -1.91 -25.30
N GLU A 29 -1.47 -1.03 -25.62
CA GLU A 29 -0.65 -0.34 -24.61
C GLU A 29 -1.51 0.55 -23.70
N LEU A 30 -2.48 1.26 -24.27
CA LEU A 30 -3.42 2.06 -23.49
C LEU A 30 -4.29 1.20 -22.58
N ALA A 31 -4.75 0.03 -23.04
CA ALA A 31 -5.48 -0.92 -22.23
C ALA A 31 -4.63 -1.44 -21.06
N ASP A 32 -3.37 -1.79 -21.32
CA ASP A 32 -2.43 -2.25 -20.29
C ASP A 32 -2.05 -1.17 -19.29
N LEU A 33 -1.88 0.08 -19.75
CA LEU A 33 -1.65 1.22 -18.87
C LEU A 33 -2.88 1.48 -17.98
N TYR A 34 -4.08 1.43 -18.57
CA TYR A 34 -5.32 1.61 -17.79
C TYR A 34 -5.52 0.49 -16.77
N ARG A 35 -5.13 -0.75 -17.11
CA ARG A 35 -5.16 -1.87 -16.17
C ARG A 35 -4.26 -1.63 -14.95
N GLN A 36 -3.07 -1.07 -15.15
CA GLN A 36 -2.17 -0.69 -14.05
C GLN A 36 -2.76 0.35 -13.10
N ARG A 37 -3.80 1.09 -13.51
CA ARG A 37 -4.53 2.01 -12.62
C ARG A 37 -5.17 1.30 -11.43
N TRP A 38 -5.56 0.03 -11.57
CA TRP A 38 -6.14 -0.74 -10.46
C TRP A 38 -5.16 -0.93 -9.29
N ASP A 39 -3.85 -0.79 -9.52
CA ASP A 39 -2.84 -0.80 -8.45
C ASP A 39 -3.02 0.36 -7.46
N VAL A 40 -3.79 1.40 -7.81
CA VAL A 40 -4.08 2.54 -6.93
C VAL A 40 -4.69 2.11 -5.60
N GLU A 41 -5.47 1.01 -5.58
CA GLU A 41 -6.03 0.48 -4.34
C GLU A 41 -4.93 -0.02 -3.38
N LEU A 42 -3.87 -0.61 -3.93
CA LEU A 42 -2.70 -1.04 -3.16
C LEU A 42 -1.95 0.17 -2.61
N PHE A 43 -1.86 1.26 -3.39
CA PHE A 43 -1.24 2.51 -2.94
C PHE A 43 -2.04 3.15 -1.80
N PHE A 44 -3.37 3.18 -1.90
CA PHE A 44 -4.22 3.64 -0.79
C PHE A 44 -4.08 2.76 0.44
N ARG A 45 -3.97 1.44 0.28
CA ARG A 45 -3.70 0.53 1.40
C ARG A 45 -2.35 0.81 2.05
N ASP A 46 -1.32 1.13 1.26
CA ASP A 46 -0.01 1.48 1.79
C ASP A 46 -0.07 2.74 2.68
N ILE A 47 -0.79 3.76 2.24
CA ILE A 47 -0.99 5.00 3.02
C ILE A 47 -1.87 4.75 4.25
N LYS A 48 -3.04 4.13 4.06
CA LYS A 48 -4.03 3.94 5.14
C LYS A 48 -3.55 2.95 6.19
N THR A 49 -3.08 1.79 5.76
CA THR A 49 -2.82 0.67 6.67
C THR A 49 -1.33 0.47 6.94
N THR A 50 -0.48 0.51 5.91
CA THR A 50 0.95 0.19 6.11
C THR A 50 1.67 1.27 6.92
N ILE A 51 1.37 2.56 6.70
CA ILE A 51 1.89 3.67 7.52
C ILE A 51 0.91 4.18 8.57
N GLY A 52 -0.30 3.61 8.67
CA GLY A 52 -1.22 3.84 9.79
C GLY A 52 -2.04 5.14 9.72
N MET A 53 -2.31 5.69 8.53
CA MET A 53 -3.16 6.88 8.38
C MET A 53 -4.65 6.60 8.64
N ASP A 54 -5.06 5.35 8.82
CA ASP A 54 -6.44 4.97 9.16
C ASP A 54 -6.86 5.34 10.59
N VAL A 55 -5.90 5.64 11.48
CA VAL A 55 -6.15 6.10 12.84
C VAL A 55 -5.32 7.36 13.13
N LEU A 56 -5.97 8.52 13.03
CA LEU A 56 -5.37 9.83 13.30
C LEU A 56 -5.43 10.17 14.80
N ARG A 57 -4.41 10.87 15.29
CA ARG A 57 -4.25 11.19 16.73
C ARG A 57 -4.63 12.61 17.08
N CYS A 58 -4.55 13.53 16.12
CA CYS A 58 -4.87 14.93 16.34
C CYS A 58 -6.37 15.16 16.59
N ARG A 59 -6.71 16.13 17.44
CA ARG A 59 -8.10 16.40 17.87
C ARG A 59 -8.72 17.66 17.26
N THR A 60 -7.93 18.53 16.64
CA THR A 60 -8.42 19.74 15.99
C THR A 60 -8.35 19.60 14.46
N PRO A 61 -9.30 20.18 13.70
CA PRO A 61 -9.30 20.09 12.24
C PRO A 61 -7.97 20.50 11.60
N ASP A 62 -7.33 21.56 12.12
CA ASP A 62 -6.08 22.06 11.57
C ASP A 62 -4.90 21.12 11.80
N LEU A 63 -4.82 20.50 12.99
CA LEU A 63 -3.79 19.50 13.27
C LEU A 63 -4.04 18.20 12.51
N VAL A 64 -5.30 17.80 12.31
CA VAL A 64 -5.67 16.64 11.49
C VAL A 64 -5.21 16.83 10.04
N ARG A 65 -5.39 18.02 9.45
CA ARG A 65 -4.89 18.33 8.10
C ARG A 65 -3.36 18.22 8.02
N LYS A 66 -2.64 18.71 9.04
CA LYS A 66 -1.18 18.58 9.15
C LYS A 66 -0.75 17.12 9.29
N GLU A 67 -1.45 16.33 10.09
CA GLU A 67 -1.18 14.90 10.27
C GLU A 67 -1.34 14.15 8.94
N ILE A 68 -2.40 14.40 8.18
CA ILE A 68 -2.61 13.82 6.85
C ILE A 68 -1.48 14.23 5.89
N LEU A 69 -1.10 15.51 5.88
CA LEU A 69 -0.01 16.00 5.04
C LEU A 69 1.31 15.30 5.36
N MET A 70 1.62 15.09 6.65
CA MET A 70 2.82 14.37 7.06
C MET A 70 2.82 12.90 6.59
N HIS A 71 1.67 12.23 6.59
CA HIS A 71 1.56 10.88 6.02
C HIS A 71 1.85 10.88 4.52
N PHE A 72 1.37 11.89 3.77
CA PHE A 72 1.71 12.03 2.35
C PHE A 72 3.18 12.31 2.11
N ILE A 73 3.82 13.15 2.92
CA ILE A 73 5.26 13.40 2.83
C ILE A 73 6.03 12.09 3.07
N ALA A 74 5.75 11.39 4.17
CA ALA A 74 6.41 10.12 4.50
C ALA A 74 6.22 9.07 3.41
N TYR A 75 4.99 8.93 2.89
CA TYR A 75 4.68 8.04 1.78
C TYR A 75 5.53 8.36 0.53
N ASN A 76 5.58 9.63 0.13
CA ASN A 76 6.33 10.04 -1.07
C ASN A 76 7.84 9.89 -0.90
N VAL A 77 8.39 10.11 0.31
CA VAL A 77 9.80 9.84 0.60
C VAL A 77 10.13 8.37 0.42
N VAL A 78 9.31 7.46 0.98
CA VAL A 78 9.49 6.01 0.80
C VAL A 78 9.33 5.62 -0.68
N ARG A 79 8.36 6.19 -1.39
CA ARG A 79 8.19 5.94 -2.84
C ARG A 79 9.39 6.41 -3.64
N ARG A 80 9.99 7.56 -3.30
CA ARG A 80 11.20 8.02 -3.96
C ARG A 80 12.37 7.09 -3.72
N LEU A 81 12.54 6.62 -2.48
CA LEU A 81 13.56 5.63 -2.14
C LEU A 81 13.37 4.32 -2.91
N ILE A 82 12.12 3.88 -3.08
CA ILE A 82 11.78 2.71 -3.91
C ILE A 82 12.14 2.94 -5.38
N VAL A 83 11.87 4.11 -5.95
CA VAL A 83 12.24 4.43 -7.34
C VAL A 83 13.76 4.37 -7.51
N ASP A 84 14.51 5.00 -6.60
CA ASP A 84 15.97 4.97 -6.63
C ASP A 84 16.52 3.53 -6.49
N ALA A 85 15.94 2.72 -5.59
CA ALA A 85 16.31 1.32 -5.41
C ALA A 85 15.96 0.46 -6.63
N ALA A 86 14.80 0.68 -7.24
CA ALA A 86 14.35 -0.03 -8.42
C ALA A 86 15.27 0.21 -9.62
N ALA A 87 15.76 1.44 -9.78
CA ALA A 87 16.74 1.79 -10.80
C ALA A 87 18.06 1.01 -10.61
N SER A 88 18.50 0.77 -9.37
CA SER A 88 19.74 0.01 -9.10
C SER A 88 19.68 -1.48 -9.42
N VAL A 89 18.47 -2.05 -9.59
CA VAL A 89 18.26 -3.48 -9.89
C VAL A 89 17.42 -3.69 -11.15
N GLU A 90 17.31 -2.66 -11.98
CA GLU A 90 16.63 -2.67 -13.29
C GLU A 90 15.21 -3.28 -13.25
N CYS A 91 14.43 -2.96 -12.21
CA CYS A 91 13.06 -3.45 -12.09
C CYS A 91 12.04 -2.31 -12.06
N ALA A 92 10.77 -2.61 -12.36
CA ALA A 92 9.71 -1.63 -12.22
C ALA A 92 9.50 -1.29 -10.72
N PRO A 93 9.36 -0.02 -10.31
CA PRO A 93 9.17 0.36 -8.90
C PRO A 93 7.98 -0.35 -8.21
N ARG A 94 6.93 -0.67 -8.97
CA ARG A 94 5.76 -1.44 -8.51
C ARG A 94 6.09 -2.87 -8.04
N ARG A 95 7.24 -3.40 -8.45
CA ARG A 95 7.74 -4.72 -8.05
C ARG A 95 8.34 -4.71 -6.66
N ILE A 96 8.74 -3.56 -6.12
CA ILE A 96 9.36 -3.49 -4.80
C ILE A 96 8.28 -3.43 -3.72
N SER A 97 8.44 -4.24 -2.68
CA SER A 97 7.51 -4.29 -1.55
C SER A 97 7.60 -3.03 -0.68
N PHE A 98 6.57 -2.19 -0.69
CA PHE A 98 6.51 -0.96 0.12
C PHE A 98 6.69 -1.23 1.62
N LYS A 99 6.04 -2.29 2.14
CA LYS A 99 6.21 -2.70 3.55
C LYS A 99 7.64 -3.10 3.87
N ALA A 100 8.30 -3.86 2.98
CA ALA A 100 9.68 -4.25 3.18
C ALA A 100 10.63 -3.04 3.11
N SER A 101 10.34 -2.06 2.25
CA SER A 101 11.11 -0.81 2.19
C SER A 101 11.06 -0.03 3.50
N ILE A 102 9.90 0.08 4.14
CA ILE A 102 9.77 0.71 5.46
C ILE A 102 10.54 -0.07 6.53
N GLN A 103 10.43 -1.41 6.52
CA GLN A 103 11.17 -2.24 7.47
C GLN A 103 12.68 -2.07 7.31
N ALA A 104 13.19 -2.05 6.07
CA ALA A 104 14.59 -1.79 5.78
C ALA A 104 15.00 -0.39 6.26
N LEU A 105 14.23 0.64 5.96
CA LEU A 105 14.51 2.01 6.40
C LEU A 105 14.60 2.11 7.93
N ARG A 106 13.63 1.54 8.67
CA ARG A 106 13.63 1.52 10.13
C ARG A 106 14.79 0.74 10.73
N GLN A 107 15.20 -0.35 10.08
CA GLN A 107 16.36 -1.13 10.54
C GLN A 107 17.68 -0.37 10.35
N TRP A 108 17.75 0.53 9.37
CA TRP A 108 18.95 1.29 9.00
C TRP A 108 19.02 2.69 9.63
N GLU A 109 17.90 3.15 10.21
CA GLU A 109 17.78 4.45 10.89
C GLU A 109 18.92 4.69 11.91
N PRO A 110 19.25 3.76 12.83
CA PRO A 110 20.32 4.00 13.81
C PRO A 110 21.69 4.28 13.17
N GLN A 111 22.03 3.56 12.10
CA GLN A 111 23.31 3.71 11.40
C GLN A 111 23.35 5.02 10.61
N LEU A 112 22.23 5.45 10.06
CA LEU A 112 22.10 6.75 9.37
C LEU A 112 22.23 7.93 10.34
N HIS A 113 21.80 7.80 11.60
CA HIS A 113 21.97 8.87 12.59
C HIS A 113 23.37 8.93 13.19
N GLN A 114 23.98 7.77 13.47
CA GLN A 114 25.25 7.71 14.21
C GLN A 114 26.50 7.89 13.34
N ARG A 115 26.47 7.46 12.07
CA ARG A 115 27.67 7.40 11.20
C ARG A 115 27.66 8.40 10.04
N ALA A 116 26.63 9.23 9.90
CA ALA A 116 26.45 10.12 8.75
C ALA A 116 27.16 11.48 8.88
N THR A 117 28.14 11.63 9.76
CA THR A 117 28.98 12.84 9.83
C THR A 117 29.91 12.98 8.63
N ASP A 118 30.31 11.86 8.01
CA ASP A 118 31.04 11.84 6.73
C ASP A 118 30.08 11.67 5.53
N ALA A 119 30.24 12.54 4.52
CA ALA A 119 29.44 12.52 3.30
C ALA A 119 29.68 11.28 2.44
N SER A 120 30.90 10.73 2.44
CA SER A 120 31.23 9.51 1.71
C SER A 120 30.57 8.29 2.36
N GLU A 121 30.71 8.15 3.67
CA GLU A 121 30.05 7.10 4.44
C GLU A 121 28.52 7.15 4.29
N ARG A 122 27.92 8.34 4.38
CA ARG A 122 26.48 8.51 4.17
C ARG A 122 26.05 8.03 2.79
N ARG A 123 26.83 8.34 1.74
CA ARG A 123 26.54 7.89 0.37
C ARG A 123 26.61 6.37 0.27
N ARG A 124 27.61 5.75 0.89
CA ARG A 124 27.76 4.30 0.96
C ARG A 124 26.56 3.64 1.66
N LEU A 125 26.18 4.14 2.84
CA LEU A 125 25.03 3.63 3.59
C LEU A 125 23.72 3.75 2.80
N LEU A 126 23.49 4.88 2.14
CA LEU A 126 22.31 5.06 1.28
C LEU A 126 22.33 4.10 0.07
N GLY A 127 23.50 3.86 -0.53
CA GLY A 127 23.68 2.87 -1.59
C GLY A 127 23.30 1.46 -1.12
N SER A 128 23.82 1.05 0.05
CA SER A 128 23.54 -0.28 0.59
C SER A 128 22.07 -0.44 1.05
N LEU A 129 21.43 0.63 1.56
CA LEU A 129 19.99 0.65 1.86
C LEU A 129 19.18 0.45 0.57
N ARG A 130 19.52 1.16 -0.51
CA ARG A 130 18.85 1.01 -1.81
C ARG A 130 18.99 -0.41 -2.34
N ALA A 131 20.18 -1.00 -2.27
CA ALA A 131 20.40 -2.40 -2.67
C ALA A 131 19.55 -3.37 -1.84
N ALA A 132 19.51 -3.19 -0.51
CA ALA A 132 18.69 -4.00 0.39
C ALA A 132 17.19 -3.89 0.07
N ILE A 133 16.71 -2.71 -0.32
CA ILE A 133 15.33 -2.49 -0.77
C ILE A 133 15.07 -3.13 -2.13
N GLY A 134 15.99 -2.96 -3.08
CA GLY A 134 15.90 -3.53 -4.43
C GLY A 134 15.80 -5.06 -4.44
N ALA A 135 16.45 -5.72 -3.48
CA ALA A 135 16.36 -7.17 -3.30
C ALA A 135 14.98 -7.67 -2.84
N ARG A 136 14.08 -6.80 -2.36
CA ARG A 136 12.77 -7.16 -1.79
C ARG A 136 11.64 -7.05 -2.82
N GLN A 137 11.79 -7.76 -3.94
CA GLN A 137 10.78 -7.80 -4.98
C GLN A 137 9.59 -8.70 -4.60
N VAL A 138 8.38 -8.25 -4.96
CA VAL A 138 7.15 -9.01 -4.88
C VAL A 138 7.06 -9.95 -6.08
N THR A 139 6.79 -11.22 -5.83
CA THR A 139 6.59 -12.23 -6.89
C THR A 139 5.41 -11.85 -7.79
N ALA A 140 5.57 -11.97 -9.12
CA ALA A 140 4.45 -11.79 -10.05
C ALA A 140 3.47 -12.95 -9.89
N ARG A 141 2.19 -12.65 -9.70
CA ARG A 141 1.10 -13.64 -9.61
C ARG A 141 -0.11 -13.14 -10.40
N PRO A 142 -0.04 -13.14 -11.74
CA PRO A 142 -1.14 -12.67 -12.59
C PRO A 142 -2.40 -13.51 -12.39
N GLY A 143 -3.58 -12.90 -12.50
CA GLY A 143 -4.87 -13.59 -12.38
C GLY A 143 -5.24 -14.05 -10.96
N ARG A 144 -4.51 -13.61 -9.93
CA ARG A 144 -4.80 -13.98 -8.54
C ARG A 144 -6.14 -13.39 -8.08
N ARG A 145 -7.08 -14.27 -7.74
CA ARG A 145 -8.33 -13.92 -7.05
C ARG A 145 -8.22 -14.27 -5.58
N GLU A 146 -8.26 -13.25 -4.71
CA GLU A 146 -8.42 -13.45 -3.27
C GLU A 146 -9.91 -13.30 -2.93
N PRO A 147 -10.61 -14.39 -2.54
CA PRO A 147 -11.99 -14.28 -2.08
C PRO A 147 -12.09 -13.26 -0.95
N ARG A 148 -13.16 -12.45 -0.92
CA ARG A 148 -13.43 -11.48 0.15
C ARG A 148 -13.97 -12.19 1.40
N CYS A 149 -13.21 -13.15 1.89
CA CYS A 149 -13.56 -14.02 2.99
C CYS A 149 -12.51 -13.90 4.10
N LEU A 150 -12.96 -13.92 5.35
CA LEU A 150 -12.06 -13.97 6.49
C LEU A 150 -11.53 -15.39 6.66
N LYS A 151 -10.21 -15.57 6.70
CA LYS A 151 -9.60 -16.89 6.95
C LYS A 151 -9.88 -17.43 8.35
N ARG A 152 -10.11 -16.54 9.32
CA ARG A 152 -10.36 -16.90 10.72
C ARG A 152 -11.65 -16.25 11.18
N ARG A 153 -12.48 -17.00 11.90
CA ARG A 153 -13.67 -16.48 12.58
C ARG A 153 -13.23 -15.41 13.59
N PRO A 154 -13.81 -14.19 13.58
CA PRO A 154 -13.57 -13.20 14.62
C PRO A 154 -13.89 -13.76 16.01
N LYS A 155 -13.10 -13.39 17.02
CA LYS A 155 -13.45 -13.72 18.41
C LYS A 155 -14.79 -13.05 18.75
N PRO A 156 -15.67 -13.69 19.53
CA PRO A 156 -17.00 -13.16 19.85
C PRO A 156 -16.93 -12.07 20.93
N PHE A 157 -16.06 -11.08 20.76
CA PHE A 157 -15.98 -9.89 21.61
C PHE A 157 -16.88 -8.79 21.05
N ALA A 158 -17.59 -8.10 21.92
CA ALA A 158 -18.35 -6.91 21.55
C ALA A 158 -17.41 -5.78 21.11
N LEU A 159 -17.88 -4.93 20.21
CA LEU A 159 -17.20 -3.67 19.90
C LEU A 159 -17.36 -2.71 21.08
N LEU A 160 -16.32 -1.94 21.40
CA LEU A 160 -16.39 -0.88 22.40
C LEU A 160 -17.07 0.34 21.78
N THR A 161 -18.41 0.39 21.82
CA THR A 161 -19.22 1.45 21.22
C THR A 161 -19.50 2.62 22.16
N ALA A 162 -19.11 2.51 23.43
CA ALA A 162 -19.25 3.55 24.47
C ALA A 162 -17.92 3.70 25.25
N HIS A 163 -17.82 4.76 26.06
CA HIS A 163 -16.68 4.90 26.97
C HIS A 163 -16.58 3.71 27.93
N ARG A 164 -15.36 3.34 28.34
CA ARG A 164 -15.13 2.15 29.18
C ARG A 164 -15.94 2.12 30.47
N HIS A 165 -16.19 3.28 31.08
CA HIS A 165 -16.99 3.40 32.30
C HIS A 165 -18.51 3.30 32.06
N GLN A 166 -18.96 3.41 30.81
CA GLN A 166 -20.37 3.30 30.39
C GLN A 166 -20.65 1.98 29.67
N MET A 167 -19.61 1.28 29.21
CA MET A 167 -19.75 0.05 28.46
C MET A 167 -20.16 -1.10 29.39
N VAL A 168 -21.28 -1.74 29.07
CA VAL A 168 -21.73 -2.96 29.75
C VAL A 168 -21.47 -4.16 28.85
N GLU A 169 -20.68 -5.11 29.33
CA GLU A 169 -20.37 -6.32 28.57
C GLU A 169 -21.56 -7.28 28.54
N THR A 170 -21.88 -7.84 27.37
CA THR A 170 -22.86 -8.92 27.28
C THR A 170 -22.27 -10.22 27.88
N PRO A 171 -22.93 -10.83 28.89
CA PRO A 171 -22.39 -12.02 29.57
C PRO A 171 -22.45 -13.30 28.73
N HIS A 172 -23.46 -13.48 27.86
CA HIS A 172 -23.58 -14.67 27.00
C HIS A 172 -23.22 -14.39 25.54
N ARG A 173 -21.99 -14.76 25.16
CA ARG A 173 -21.36 -14.37 23.88
C ARG A 173 -21.50 -15.41 22.75
N SER A 174 -22.04 -16.60 23.02
CA SER A 174 -22.02 -17.74 22.08
C SER A 174 -23.31 -17.99 21.29
N ARG A 175 -24.42 -17.30 21.57
CA ARG A 175 -25.68 -17.46 20.81
C ARG A 175 -25.73 -16.52 19.60
N TYR A 176 -24.93 -16.82 18.57
CA TYR A 176 -25.02 -16.14 17.28
C TYR A 176 -26.05 -16.86 16.40
N ARG A 177 -27.30 -16.38 16.35
CA ARG A 177 -28.20 -16.75 15.25
C ARG A 177 -27.73 -15.97 14.03
N ALA A 178 -27.08 -16.66 13.08
CA ALA A 178 -26.88 -16.11 11.75
C ALA A 178 -28.26 -15.73 11.21
N LYS A 179 -28.43 -14.48 10.75
CA LYS A 179 -29.64 -14.11 10.00
C LYS A 179 -29.79 -15.12 8.87
N GLN A 180 -30.89 -15.88 8.88
CA GLN A 180 -31.25 -16.73 7.75
C GLN A 180 -31.52 -15.82 6.54
N PRO A 181 -31.17 -16.29 5.32
CA PRO A 181 -31.32 -15.51 4.09
C PRO A 181 -32.77 -15.12 3.82
#